data_AF-A0A448MZE9-F1
#
_entry.id   AF-A0A448MZE9-F1
#
_cell.length_a   1.000
_cell.length_b   1.000
_cell.length_c   1.000
_cell.angle_alpha   90.00
_cell.angle_beta   90.00
_cell.angle_gamma   90.00
#
_symmetry.space_group_name_H-M   'P 1'
#
loop_
_entity.id
_entity.type
_entity.pdbx_description
1 polymer ?
#
loop_
_entity_poly.entity_id
_entity_poly.type
_entity_poly.pdbx_seq_one_letter_code
_entity_poly.pdbx_strand_id
1 'polypeptide(L)'
;MRRTMRAEVLKLCTLPGIWLAGLLALAVPMLLAWLASSQTRRAVETGQLGALYDTSTTDSGFTALTVAQVGFVVLGVLSVSSEYVRNAQAVGRGRQLTTSMVATPGGARRMIAKLTVLLGFAVVLAVAATAGTLAVARWALGGVEATWGNPWPRAAGAVFFLVTMTVIAAALAELVRGGTLPLTLLVINSSAVSFSFLLSKVTPLARYAPDLALAHTFLTDTAIQDPLSPGVGMLVGAAWGVAAIILAVLLHARREA
;
A
#
# COMPACT_ATOMS: atom_id res chain seq x y z
N MET A 1 -5.42 24.12 -12.21
CA MET A 1 -5.52 22.66 -12.00
C MET A 1 -4.67 21.85 -12.95
N ARG A 2 -4.89 21.91 -14.28
CA ARG A 2 -4.14 21.11 -15.28
C ARG A 2 -2.60 21.27 -15.23
N ARG A 3 -2.10 22.51 -15.08
CA ARG A 3 -0.65 22.78 -14.92
C ARG A 3 -0.08 22.20 -13.63
N THR A 4 -0.82 22.30 -12.53
CA THR A 4 -0.46 21.74 -11.21
C THR A 4 -0.41 20.21 -11.25
N MET A 5 -1.42 19.57 -11.85
CA MET A 5 -1.44 18.11 -12.05
C MET A 5 -0.26 17.64 -12.90
N ARG A 6 0.07 18.35 -14.00
CA ARG A 6 1.23 18.01 -14.83
C ARG A 6 2.54 18.08 -14.06
N ALA A 7 2.70 19.08 -13.20
CA ALA A 7 3.90 19.21 -12.35
C ALA A 7 4.02 18.04 -11.36
N GLU A 8 2.92 17.64 -10.72
CA GLU A 8 2.92 16.48 -9.81
C GLU A 8 3.20 15.17 -10.55
N VAL A 9 2.66 14.97 -11.77
CA VAL A 9 2.99 13.80 -12.60
C VAL A 9 4.48 13.75 -12.91
N LEU A 10 5.05 14.86 -13.40
CA LEU A 10 6.48 14.94 -13.71
C LEU A 10 7.34 14.69 -12.46
N LYS A 11 6.90 15.16 -11.29
CA LYS A 11 7.58 14.91 -10.02
C LYS A 11 7.60 13.41 -9.68
N LEU A 12 6.47 12.72 -9.77
CA LEU A 12 6.43 11.28 -9.53
C LEU A 12 7.33 10.53 -10.54
N CYS A 13 7.27 10.91 -11.81
CA CYS A 13 8.05 10.27 -12.88
C CYS A 13 9.57 10.57 -12.84
N THR A 14 10.03 11.58 -12.10
CA THR A 14 11.47 11.96 -12.07
C THR A 14 12.17 11.57 -10.78
N LEU A 15 11.44 11.13 -9.75
CA LEU A 15 12.02 10.73 -8.48
C LEU A 15 12.55 9.29 -8.54
N PRO A 16 13.87 9.07 -8.44
CA PRO A 16 14.45 7.72 -8.54
C PRO A 16 13.94 6.78 -7.44
N GLY A 17 13.67 7.32 -6.24
CA GLY A 17 13.08 6.54 -5.14
C GLY A 17 11.66 6.02 -5.44
N ILE A 18 10.88 6.73 -6.27
CA ILE A 18 9.54 6.28 -6.67
C ILE A 18 9.63 5.14 -7.68
N TRP A 19 10.58 5.21 -8.62
CA TRP A 19 10.85 4.11 -9.55
C TRP A 19 11.34 2.86 -8.82
N LEU A 20 12.26 3.00 -7.87
CA LEU A 20 12.73 1.88 -7.07
C LEU A 20 11.60 1.30 -6.21
N ALA A 21 10.80 2.14 -5.55
CA ALA A 21 9.65 1.68 -4.78
C ALA A 21 8.61 0.97 -5.67
N GLY A 22 8.32 1.51 -6.86
CA GLY A 22 7.41 0.90 -7.82
C GLY A 22 7.93 -0.44 -8.36
N LEU A 23 9.22 -0.51 -8.70
CA LEU A 23 9.86 -1.75 -9.14
C LEU A 23 9.81 -2.82 -8.05
N LEU A 24 10.14 -2.47 -6.81
CA LEU A 24 10.09 -3.40 -5.68
C LEU A 24 8.66 -3.83 -5.34
N ALA A 25 7.69 -2.90 -5.40
CA ALA A 25 6.27 -3.17 -5.21
C ALA A 25 5.70 -4.16 -6.25
N LEU A 26 6.32 -4.26 -7.43
CA LEU A 26 5.99 -5.23 -8.47
C LEU A 26 6.78 -6.52 -8.33
N ALA A 27 8.11 -6.42 -8.26
CA ALA A 27 9.01 -7.57 -8.37
C ALA A 27 8.97 -8.47 -7.14
N VAL A 28 8.93 -7.89 -5.93
CA VAL A 28 8.95 -8.66 -4.67
C VAL A 28 7.73 -9.57 -4.53
N PRO A 29 6.47 -9.09 -4.65
CA PRO A 29 5.32 -9.99 -4.52
C PRO A 29 5.27 -11.04 -5.64
N MET A 30 5.66 -10.69 -6.87
CA MET A 30 5.76 -11.66 -7.97
C MET A 30 6.77 -12.76 -7.68
N LEU A 31 7.96 -12.41 -7.18
CA LEU A 31 8.99 -13.38 -6.82
C LEU A 31 8.53 -14.29 -5.68
N LEU A 32 7.92 -13.72 -4.64
CA LEU A 32 7.38 -14.49 -3.52
C LEU A 32 6.24 -15.42 -3.96
N ALA A 33 5.35 -14.95 -4.83
CA ALA A 33 4.28 -15.76 -5.38
C ALA A 33 4.82 -16.91 -6.25
N TRP A 34 5.85 -16.65 -7.06
CA TRP A 34 6.56 -17.68 -7.82
C TRP A 34 7.18 -18.73 -6.91
N LEU A 35 7.94 -18.29 -5.89
CA LEU A 35 8.59 -19.18 -4.93
C LEU A 35 7.55 -20.06 -4.23
N ALA A 36 6.54 -19.45 -3.60
CA ALA A 36 5.50 -20.19 -2.87
C ALA A 36 4.77 -21.20 -3.77
N SER A 37 4.33 -20.75 -4.94
CA SER A 37 3.60 -21.60 -5.90
C SER A 37 4.47 -22.74 -6.46
N SER A 38 5.76 -22.49 -6.71
CA SER A 38 6.70 -23.51 -7.18
C SER A 38 6.98 -24.57 -6.12
N GLN A 39 7.05 -24.19 -4.85
CA GLN A 39 7.19 -25.12 -3.74
C GLN A 39 5.95 -25.99 -3.60
N THR A 40 4.75 -25.40 -3.67
CA THR A 40 3.49 -26.14 -3.69
C THR A 40 3.45 -27.15 -4.84
N ARG A 41 3.80 -26.71 -6.05
CA ARG A 41 3.85 -27.59 -7.22
C ARG A 41 4.81 -28.76 -7.01
N ARG A 42 6.05 -28.50 -6.57
CA ARG A 42 7.05 -29.55 -6.32
C ARG A 42 6.58 -30.55 -5.28
N ALA A 43 5.97 -30.10 -4.20
CA ALA A 43 5.48 -30.99 -3.16
C ALA A 43 4.33 -31.89 -3.62
N VAL A 44 3.48 -31.39 -4.52
CA VAL A 44 2.45 -32.20 -5.20
C VAL A 44 3.09 -33.22 -6.13
N GLU A 45 4.07 -32.81 -6.93
CA GLU A 45 4.78 -33.70 -7.88
C GLU A 45 5.60 -34.80 -7.17
N THR A 46 6.19 -34.53 -5.99
CA THR A 46 7.01 -35.49 -5.24
C THR A 46 6.22 -36.33 -4.23
N GLY A 47 4.90 -36.08 -4.08
CA GLY A 47 4.05 -36.77 -3.10
C GLY A 47 4.39 -36.47 -1.63
N GLN A 48 5.29 -35.52 -1.35
CA GLN A 48 5.70 -35.12 -0.01
C GLN A 48 4.76 -34.03 0.53
N LEU A 49 3.49 -34.39 0.73
CA LEU A 49 2.44 -33.48 1.21
C LEU A 49 2.54 -33.13 2.70
N GLY A 50 3.47 -33.76 3.44
CA GLY A 50 3.61 -33.59 4.90
C GLY A 50 3.87 -32.15 5.36
N ALA A 51 4.48 -31.32 4.51
CA ALA A 51 4.68 -29.88 4.79
C ALA A 51 3.53 -28.97 4.30
N LEU A 52 2.55 -29.52 3.56
CA LEU A 52 1.44 -28.78 2.94
C LEU A 52 0.06 -29.18 3.47
N TYR A 53 -0.02 -29.95 4.55
CA TYR A 53 -1.29 -30.50 5.05
C TYR A 53 -2.37 -29.42 5.35
N ASP A 54 -1.95 -28.17 5.62
CA ASP A 54 -2.82 -27.00 5.80
C ASP A 54 -2.69 -25.92 4.69
N THR A 55 -1.83 -26.11 3.68
CA THR A 55 -1.58 -25.07 2.66
C THR A 55 -2.62 -25.14 1.53
N SER A 56 -3.73 -24.44 1.72
CA SER A 56 -4.74 -24.24 0.68
C SER A 56 -4.20 -23.40 -0.50
N THR A 57 -4.40 -23.85 -1.75
CA THR A 57 -4.02 -23.05 -2.94
C THR A 57 -4.93 -21.85 -3.17
N THR A 58 -5.99 -21.71 -2.37
CA THR A 58 -6.99 -20.63 -2.44
C THR A 58 -6.38 -19.25 -2.22
N ASP A 59 -5.35 -19.10 -1.40
CA ASP A 59 -4.64 -17.83 -1.15
C ASP A 59 -3.36 -17.67 -1.98
N SER A 60 -3.08 -18.59 -2.90
CA SER A 60 -1.86 -18.55 -3.71
C SER A 60 -1.77 -17.25 -4.52
N GLY A 61 -0.66 -16.52 -4.34
CA GLY A 61 -0.42 -15.19 -4.91
C GLY A 61 -1.03 -14.03 -4.13
N PHE A 62 -2.17 -14.23 -3.44
CA PHE A 62 -2.80 -13.19 -2.62
C PHE A 62 -1.99 -12.86 -1.37
N THR A 63 -1.42 -13.87 -0.70
CA THR A 63 -0.55 -13.65 0.48
C THR A 63 0.66 -12.79 0.14
N ALA A 64 1.23 -12.92 -1.06
CA ALA A 64 2.37 -12.09 -1.46
C ALA A 64 2.02 -10.60 -1.59
N LEU A 65 0.74 -10.25 -1.81
CA LEU A 65 0.28 -8.87 -1.92
C LEU A 65 0.27 -8.12 -0.58
N THR A 66 0.28 -8.83 0.56
CA THR A 66 0.50 -8.17 1.87
C THR A 66 1.90 -7.58 1.96
N VAL A 67 2.90 -8.25 1.36
CA VAL A 67 4.27 -7.74 1.30
C VAL A 67 4.38 -6.56 0.32
N ALA A 68 3.58 -6.57 -0.76
CA ALA A 68 3.53 -5.46 -1.70
C ALA A 68 3.17 -4.13 -1.01
N GLN A 69 2.37 -4.17 0.06
CA GLN A 69 1.99 -3.01 0.89
C GLN A 69 3.20 -2.14 1.25
N VAL A 70 4.36 -2.74 1.56
CA VAL A 70 5.57 -2.02 1.95
C VAL A 70 5.99 -1.03 0.85
N GLY A 71 6.00 -1.47 -0.40
CA GLY A 71 6.35 -0.61 -1.54
C GLY A 71 5.36 0.53 -1.74
N PHE A 72 4.06 0.27 -1.54
CA PHE A 72 2.99 1.28 -1.61
C PHE A 72 3.05 2.30 -0.47
N VAL A 73 3.39 1.85 0.74
CA VAL A 73 3.67 2.72 1.88
C VAL A 73 4.86 3.63 1.55
N VAL A 74 5.96 3.07 1.04
CA VAL A 74 7.15 3.85 0.66
C VAL A 74 6.79 4.89 -0.41
N LEU A 75 6.04 4.49 -1.44
CA LEU A 75 5.53 5.38 -2.47
C LEU A 75 4.73 6.55 -1.88
N GLY A 76 3.78 6.26 -1.00
CA GLY A 76 2.96 7.26 -0.31
C GLY A 76 3.82 8.26 0.46
N VAL A 77 4.77 7.77 1.26
CA VAL A 77 5.67 8.66 2.04
C VAL A 77 6.60 9.47 1.15
N LEU A 78 7.22 8.89 0.12
CA LEU A 78 8.15 9.60 -0.77
C LEU A 78 7.46 10.69 -1.59
N SER A 79 6.20 10.48 -1.97
CA SER A 79 5.42 11.48 -2.71
C SER A 79 5.29 12.81 -1.95
N VAL A 80 5.20 12.74 -0.62
CA VAL A 80 5.09 13.88 0.29
C VAL A 80 6.46 14.34 0.80
N SER A 81 7.28 13.41 1.28
CA SER A 81 8.56 13.74 1.93
C SER A 81 9.64 14.31 1.02
N SER A 82 9.54 14.09 -0.31
CA SER A 82 10.41 14.71 -1.29
C SER A 82 10.36 16.25 -1.31
N GLU A 83 9.35 16.85 -0.67
CA GLU A 83 9.25 18.30 -0.44
C GLU A 83 9.96 18.77 0.83
N TYR A 84 10.17 17.88 1.81
CA TYR A 84 10.87 18.22 3.05
C TYR A 84 12.39 18.02 2.92
N VAL A 85 12.83 16.98 2.21
CA VAL A 85 14.27 16.65 2.07
C VAL A 85 15.02 17.65 1.18
N ARG A 86 14.45 18.06 0.05
CA ARG A 86 15.09 19.03 -0.85
C ARG A 86 15.26 20.42 -0.23
N ASN A 87 14.39 20.78 0.71
CA ASN A 87 14.48 22.05 1.43
C ASN A 87 15.55 22.02 2.55
N ALA A 88 15.87 20.85 3.11
CA ALA A 88 16.86 20.72 4.18
C ALA A 88 18.32 20.82 3.68
N GLN A 89 18.59 20.46 2.42
CA GLN A 89 19.95 20.51 1.84
C GLN A 89 20.27 21.86 1.18
N ALA A 90 19.26 22.65 0.79
CA ALA A 90 19.46 23.94 0.12
C ALA A 90 19.51 25.13 1.09
N VAL A 91 19.03 24.99 2.33
CA VAL A 91 18.94 26.10 3.29
C VAL A 91 19.57 25.70 4.61
N GLY A 92 20.81 26.13 4.83
CA GLY A 92 21.45 26.05 6.14
C GLY A 92 20.60 26.75 7.19
N ARG A 93 20.00 25.98 8.10
CA ARG A 93 19.35 26.38 9.37
C ARG A 93 18.59 27.74 9.33
N GLY A 94 17.87 28.00 8.25
CA GLY A 94 17.14 29.24 8.00
C GLY A 94 15.71 28.94 7.57
N ARG A 95 14.76 29.47 8.31
CA ARG A 95 13.32 29.29 8.12
C ARG A 95 12.86 29.76 6.72
N GLN A 96 11.74 29.19 6.26
CA GLN A 96 10.85 29.68 5.19
C GLN A 96 11.15 29.27 3.74
N LEU A 97 10.58 28.12 3.32
CA LEU A 97 9.37 28.07 2.48
C LEU A 97 9.08 29.32 1.60
N THR A 98 9.92 29.68 0.64
CA THR A 98 9.58 30.72 -0.37
C THR A 98 10.16 30.39 -1.74
N THR A 99 9.29 29.90 -2.63
CA THR A 99 9.29 30.20 -4.08
C THR A 99 8.03 29.61 -4.71
N SER A 100 7.58 28.42 -4.28
CA SER A 100 6.30 27.86 -4.78
C SER A 100 5.04 28.43 -4.11
N MET A 101 5.14 28.96 -2.88
CA MET A 101 3.98 29.44 -2.11
C MET A 101 3.59 30.90 -2.37
N VAL A 102 4.46 31.69 -2.99
CA VAL A 102 4.16 33.11 -3.32
C VAL A 102 3.40 33.22 -4.65
N ALA A 103 3.51 32.22 -5.53
CA ALA A 103 3.01 32.30 -6.91
C ALA A 103 1.60 31.72 -7.13
N THR A 104 1.02 30.99 -6.16
CA THR A 104 -0.32 30.40 -6.33
C THR A 104 -1.08 30.38 -5.00
N PRO A 105 -2.07 31.27 -4.79
CA PRO A 105 -2.97 31.14 -3.66
C PRO A 105 -3.86 29.91 -3.87
N GLY A 106 -3.76 28.89 -3.00
CA GLY A 106 -4.71 27.76 -3.02
C GLY A 106 -4.17 26.38 -2.64
N GLY A 107 -3.58 26.23 -1.46
CA GLY A 107 -2.96 24.99 -0.96
C GLY A 107 -3.86 23.78 -0.96
N ALA A 108 -5.14 23.96 -0.61
CA ALA A 108 -6.11 22.89 -0.71
C ALA A 108 -6.20 22.35 -2.15
N ARG A 109 -6.25 23.22 -3.17
CA ARG A 109 -6.29 22.80 -4.58
C ARG A 109 -5.00 22.09 -5.02
N ARG A 110 -3.84 22.53 -4.51
CA ARG A 110 -2.55 21.88 -4.79
C ARG A 110 -2.47 20.49 -4.15
N MET A 111 -2.87 20.37 -2.90
CA MET A 111 -2.91 19.08 -2.19
C MET A 111 -3.91 18.11 -2.85
N ILE A 112 -5.10 18.59 -3.24
CA ILE A 112 -6.07 17.78 -3.99
C ILE A 112 -5.47 17.28 -5.31
N ALA A 113 -4.78 18.14 -6.07
CA ALA A 113 -4.13 17.74 -7.31
C ALA A 113 -3.06 16.66 -7.06
N LYS A 114 -2.25 16.82 -6.02
CA LYS A 114 -1.23 15.85 -5.62
C LYS A 114 -1.84 14.50 -5.25
N LEU A 115 -2.84 14.50 -4.37
CA LEU A 115 -3.52 13.27 -3.95
C LEU A 115 -4.20 12.58 -5.14
N THR A 116 -4.78 13.35 -6.07
CA THR A 116 -5.40 12.79 -7.28
C THR A 116 -4.37 12.08 -8.16
N VAL A 117 -3.20 12.70 -8.38
CA VAL A 117 -2.13 12.11 -9.18
C VAL A 117 -1.52 10.89 -8.48
N LEU A 118 -1.31 10.96 -7.16
CA LEU A 118 -0.85 9.83 -6.35
C LEU A 118 -1.83 8.66 -6.40
N LEU A 119 -3.13 8.92 -6.22
CA LEU A 119 -4.19 7.92 -6.32
C LEU A 119 -4.19 7.25 -7.69
N GLY A 120 -4.15 8.02 -8.78
CA GLY A 120 -4.10 7.47 -10.14
C GLY A 120 -2.87 6.57 -10.36
N PHE A 121 -1.69 7.03 -9.94
CA PHE A 121 -0.46 6.25 -10.04
C PHE A 121 -0.50 4.98 -9.18
N ALA A 122 -0.97 5.08 -7.93
CA ALA A 122 -1.11 3.95 -7.02
C ALA A 122 -2.12 2.92 -7.54
N VAL A 123 -3.24 3.35 -8.11
CA VAL A 123 -4.24 2.44 -8.70
C VAL A 123 -3.63 1.65 -9.86
N VAL A 124 -2.95 2.33 -10.79
CA VAL A 124 -2.30 1.66 -11.93
C VAL A 124 -1.25 0.66 -11.46
N LEU A 125 -0.40 1.06 -10.51
CA LEU A 125 0.63 0.19 -9.95
C LEU A 125 0.01 -0.99 -9.18
N ALA A 126 -1.06 -0.77 -8.43
CA ALA A 126 -1.74 -1.82 -7.66
C ALA A 126 -2.38 -2.84 -8.58
N VAL A 127 -3.08 -2.39 -9.63
CA VAL A 127 -3.63 -3.28 -10.65
C VAL A 127 -2.52 -4.11 -11.31
N ALA A 128 -1.41 -3.49 -11.70
CA ALA A 128 -0.27 -4.20 -12.29
C ALA A 128 0.36 -5.21 -11.33
N ALA A 129 0.55 -4.84 -10.06
CA ALA A 129 1.11 -5.72 -9.03
C ALA A 129 0.18 -6.89 -8.74
N THR A 130 -1.12 -6.66 -8.56
CA THR A 130 -2.11 -7.72 -8.34
C THR A 130 -2.19 -8.64 -9.55
N ALA A 131 -2.37 -8.09 -10.76
CA ALA A 131 -2.48 -8.91 -11.97
C ALA A 131 -1.20 -9.72 -12.24
N GLY A 132 -0.03 -9.10 -12.13
CA GLY A 132 1.25 -9.79 -12.36
C GLY A 132 1.55 -10.84 -11.29
N THR A 133 1.27 -10.57 -10.03
CA THR A 133 1.46 -11.53 -8.93
C THR A 133 0.56 -12.75 -9.11
N LEU A 134 -0.72 -12.55 -9.44
CA LEU A 134 -1.65 -13.65 -9.72
C LEU A 134 -1.26 -14.41 -10.99
N ALA A 135 -0.87 -13.73 -12.06
CA ALA A 135 -0.41 -14.39 -13.29
C ALA A 135 0.83 -15.27 -13.04
N VAL A 136 1.81 -14.76 -12.29
CA VAL A 136 3.01 -15.51 -11.90
C VAL A 136 2.67 -16.69 -11.00
N ALA A 137 1.77 -16.51 -10.03
CA ALA A 137 1.30 -17.60 -9.17
C ALA A 137 0.65 -18.72 -10.01
N ARG A 138 -0.26 -18.36 -10.93
CA ARG A 138 -0.93 -19.34 -11.82
C ARG A 138 0.08 -20.08 -12.69
N TRP A 139 1.03 -19.35 -13.26
CA TRP A 139 2.06 -19.93 -14.12
C TRP A 139 2.96 -20.89 -13.34
N ALA A 140 3.37 -20.52 -12.12
CA ALA A 140 4.22 -21.34 -11.27
C ALA A 140 3.52 -22.59 -10.74
N LEU A 141 2.22 -22.52 -10.43
CA LEU A 141 1.40 -23.68 -10.06
C LEU A 141 1.27 -24.69 -11.22
N GLY A 142 1.31 -24.23 -12.47
CA GLY A 142 1.29 -25.09 -13.65
C GLY A 142 0.01 -25.93 -13.74
N GLY A 143 0.17 -27.26 -13.74
CA GLY A 143 -0.94 -28.23 -13.82
C GLY A 143 -1.67 -28.46 -12.48
N VAL A 144 -1.18 -27.88 -11.38
CA VAL A 144 -1.90 -27.92 -10.10
C VAL A 144 -3.04 -26.91 -10.16
N GLU A 145 -4.28 -27.38 -10.00
CA GLU A 145 -5.44 -26.48 -10.02
C GLU A 145 -5.37 -25.47 -8.87
N ALA A 146 -5.37 -24.17 -9.22
CA ALA A 146 -5.60 -23.13 -8.24
C ALA A 146 -7.11 -23.07 -7.93
N THR A 147 -7.49 -23.31 -6.68
CA THR A 147 -8.89 -23.29 -6.19
C THR A 147 -9.38 -21.87 -5.92
N TRP A 148 -9.06 -20.93 -6.80
CA TRP A 148 -9.40 -19.51 -6.60
C TRP A 148 -10.89 -19.20 -6.66
N GLY A 149 -11.70 -20.08 -7.25
CA GLY A 149 -13.10 -19.79 -7.57
C GLY A 149 -13.19 -18.56 -8.48
N ASN A 150 -13.93 -17.53 -8.06
CA ASN A 150 -13.94 -16.22 -8.72
C ASN A 150 -12.89 -15.28 -8.08
N PRO A 151 -11.75 -15.00 -8.74
CA PRO A 151 -10.69 -14.18 -8.15
C PRO A 151 -10.98 -12.67 -8.18
N TRP A 152 -11.96 -12.21 -8.97
CA TRP A 152 -12.16 -10.78 -9.25
C TRP A 152 -12.52 -9.94 -8.02
N PRO A 153 -13.44 -10.36 -7.11
CA PRO A 153 -13.74 -9.59 -5.91
C PRO A 153 -12.53 -9.45 -4.99
N ARG A 154 -11.72 -10.50 -4.88
CA ARG A 154 -10.51 -10.52 -4.05
C ARG A 154 -9.40 -9.68 -4.67
N ALA A 155 -9.24 -9.72 -5.99
CA ALA A 155 -8.32 -8.84 -6.70
C ALA A 155 -8.69 -7.36 -6.51
N ALA A 156 -9.98 -7.03 -6.57
CA ALA A 156 -10.46 -5.67 -6.28
C ALA A 156 -10.17 -5.27 -4.82
N GLY A 157 -10.38 -6.17 -3.86
CA GLY A 157 -10.02 -5.98 -2.45
C GLY A 157 -8.54 -5.71 -2.25
N ALA A 158 -7.66 -6.47 -2.90
CA ALA A 158 -6.22 -6.28 -2.84
C ALA A 158 -5.76 -4.93 -3.45
N VAL A 159 -6.33 -4.54 -4.59
CA VAL A 159 -6.07 -3.21 -5.19
C VAL A 159 -6.51 -2.10 -4.23
N PHE A 160 -7.71 -2.22 -3.67
CA PHE A 160 -8.26 -1.25 -2.73
C PHE A 160 -7.41 -1.12 -1.47
N PHE A 161 -6.92 -2.25 -0.95
CA PHE A 161 -5.99 -2.32 0.16
C PHE A 161 -4.70 -1.52 -0.10
N LEU A 162 -4.00 -1.82 -1.20
CA LEU A 162 -2.72 -1.17 -1.53
C LEU A 162 -2.88 0.34 -1.74
N VAL A 163 -3.95 0.76 -2.41
CA VAL A 163 -4.25 2.19 -2.65
C VAL A 163 -4.56 2.90 -1.33
N THR A 164 -5.40 2.31 -0.48
CA THR A 164 -5.76 2.90 0.81
C THR A 164 -4.54 3.07 1.71
N MET A 165 -3.69 2.04 1.80
CA MET A 165 -2.45 2.11 2.58
C MET A 165 -1.48 3.17 2.04
N THR A 166 -1.42 3.39 0.72
CA THR A 166 -0.63 4.47 0.11
C THR A 166 -1.09 5.84 0.59
N VAL A 167 -2.40 6.08 0.61
CA VAL A 167 -2.99 7.37 1.00
C VAL A 167 -2.82 7.62 2.50
N ILE A 168 -3.01 6.59 3.32
CA ILE A 168 -2.75 6.67 4.77
C ILE A 168 -1.28 7.03 5.01
N ALA A 169 -0.35 6.37 4.31
CA ALA A 169 1.07 6.67 4.42
C ALA A 169 1.41 8.11 4.02
N ALA A 170 0.81 8.62 2.94
CA ALA A 170 0.97 10.01 2.53
C ALA A 170 0.42 11.00 3.58
N ALA A 171 -0.75 10.73 4.16
CA ALA A 171 -1.34 11.58 5.19
C ALA A 171 -0.49 11.61 6.47
N LEU A 172 0.05 10.46 6.90
CA LEU A 172 0.96 10.38 8.04
C LEU A 172 2.28 11.11 7.77
N ALA A 173 2.82 11.02 6.55
CA ALA A 173 3.99 11.79 6.14
C ALA A 173 3.75 13.30 6.17
N GLU A 174 2.55 13.75 5.79
CA GLU A 174 2.18 15.16 5.91
C GLU A 174 2.07 15.56 7.39
N LEU A 175 1.46 14.73 8.25
CA LEU A 175 1.32 15.00 9.68
C LEU A 175 2.67 15.16 10.39
N VAL A 176 3.61 14.22 10.16
CA VAL A 176 4.89 14.16 10.88
C VAL A 176 5.93 15.14 10.32
N ARG A 177 5.71 15.74 9.15
CA ARG A 177 6.64 16.68 8.50
C ARG A 177 8.01 16.08 8.19
N GLY A 178 8.02 14.77 7.92
CA GLY A 178 9.23 14.00 7.66
C GLY A 178 8.87 12.59 7.20
N GLY A 179 9.72 11.98 6.36
CA GLY A 179 9.47 10.64 5.83
C GLY A 179 9.85 9.51 6.79
N THR A 180 10.83 9.74 7.66
CA THR A 180 11.51 8.69 8.42
C THR A 180 10.59 8.01 9.44
N LEU A 181 9.87 8.77 10.26
CA LEU A 181 8.98 8.20 11.29
C LEU A 181 7.77 7.44 10.71
N PRO A 182 7.01 7.96 9.74
CA PRO A 182 5.93 7.21 9.08
C PRO A 182 6.43 5.97 8.36
N LEU A 183 7.58 6.04 7.67
CA LEU A 183 8.21 4.88 7.04
C LEU A 183 8.55 3.83 8.08
N THR A 184 9.26 4.20 9.15
CA THR A 184 9.65 3.26 10.21
C THR A 184 8.42 2.61 10.85
N LEU A 185 7.40 3.38 11.22
CA LEU A 185 6.19 2.85 11.84
C LEU A 185 5.43 1.88 10.92
N LEU A 186 5.21 2.26 9.66
CA LEU A 186 4.42 1.45 8.74
C LEU A 186 5.19 0.24 8.20
N VAL A 187 6.50 0.36 7.99
CA VAL A 187 7.37 -0.76 7.61
C VAL A 187 7.44 -1.76 8.76
N ILE A 188 7.62 -1.30 10.01
CA ILE A 188 7.59 -2.20 11.16
C ILE A 188 6.20 -2.84 11.30
N ASN A 189 5.11 -2.08 11.11
CA ASN A 189 3.76 -2.64 11.13
C ASN A 189 3.55 -3.67 10.01
N SER A 190 4.22 -3.56 8.86
CA SER A 190 4.13 -4.54 7.77
C SER A 190 5.02 -5.79 7.97
N SER A 191 5.64 -5.97 9.15
CA SER A 191 6.46 -7.14 9.47
C SER A 191 5.63 -8.42 9.61
N ALA A 192 6.29 -9.59 9.60
CA ALA A 192 5.64 -10.91 9.75
C ALA A 192 4.74 -11.03 11.00
N VAL A 193 5.00 -10.22 12.02
CA VAL A 193 4.11 -9.98 13.15
C VAL A 193 3.79 -8.48 13.19
N SER A 194 2.61 -8.08 12.71
CA SER A 194 2.22 -6.67 12.69
C SER A 194 1.84 -6.17 14.09
N PHE A 195 2.07 -4.88 14.37
CA PHE A 195 1.58 -4.25 15.60
C PHE A 195 0.06 -4.36 15.71
N SER A 196 -0.66 -4.20 14.60
CA SER A 196 -2.11 -4.36 14.56
C SER A 196 -2.51 -5.80 14.91
N PHE A 197 -1.76 -6.80 14.44
CA PHE A 197 -1.98 -8.21 14.80
C PHE A 197 -1.73 -8.47 16.28
N LEU A 198 -0.64 -7.97 16.86
CA LEU A 198 -0.41 -8.07 18.31
C LEU A 198 -1.51 -7.39 19.10
N LEU A 199 -1.96 -6.21 18.65
CA LEU A 199 -3.04 -5.49 19.27
C LEU A 199 -4.36 -6.27 19.17
N SER A 200 -4.59 -7.03 18.10
CA SER A 200 -5.77 -7.90 17.96
C SER A 200 -5.83 -9.03 18.98
N LYS A 201 -4.69 -9.45 19.53
CA LYS A 201 -4.63 -10.43 20.62
C LYS A 201 -4.93 -9.83 21.99
N VAL A 202 -4.89 -8.50 22.12
CA VAL A 202 -5.07 -7.77 23.37
C VAL A 202 -6.40 -6.99 23.40
N THR A 203 -6.90 -6.56 22.25
CA THR A 203 -8.17 -5.81 22.14
C THR A 203 -8.96 -6.17 20.88
N PRO A 204 -10.29 -6.35 20.99
CA PRO A 204 -11.16 -6.60 19.84
C PRO A 204 -11.26 -5.40 18.88
N LEU A 205 -10.84 -4.20 19.31
CA LEU A 205 -10.87 -3.00 18.45
C LEU A 205 -9.85 -3.04 17.32
N ALA A 206 -8.78 -3.84 17.43
CA ALA A 206 -7.73 -3.88 16.43
C ALA A 206 -8.22 -4.39 15.06
N ARG A 207 -9.33 -5.14 15.02
CA ARG A 207 -9.94 -5.59 13.76
C ARG A 207 -10.35 -4.43 12.83
N TYR A 208 -10.55 -3.23 13.40
CA TYR A 208 -10.86 -2.01 12.64
C TYR A 208 -9.61 -1.23 12.17
N ALA A 209 -8.40 -1.71 12.49
CA ALA A 209 -7.18 -1.15 11.93
C ALA A 209 -7.19 -1.33 10.40
N PRO A 210 -6.70 -0.34 9.63
CA PRO A 210 -6.86 -0.33 8.18
C PRO A 210 -6.16 -1.51 7.50
N ASP A 211 -5.01 -1.95 8.02
CA ASP A 211 -4.26 -3.09 7.49
C ASP A 211 -5.01 -4.41 7.69
N LEU A 212 -5.51 -4.65 8.91
CA LEU A 212 -6.27 -5.87 9.23
C LEU A 212 -7.63 -5.89 8.53
N ALA A 213 -8.40 -4.80 8.64
CA ALA A 213 -9.73 -4.71 8.05
C ALA A 213 -9.71 -4.96 6.53
N LEU A 214 -8.66 -4.50 5.85
CA LEU A 214 -8.53 -4.65 4.40
C LEU A 214 -7.86 -5.97 3.98
N ALA A 215 -6.96 -6.54 4.78
CA ALA A 215 -6.34 -7.83 4.48
C ALA A 215 -7.40 -8.95 4.31
N HIS A 216 -8.46 -8.93 5.13
CA HIS A 216 -9.56 -9.90 5.07
C HIS A 216 -10.46 -9.75 3.83
N THR A 217 -10.29 -8.69 3.03
CA THR A 217 -11.05 -8.53 1.78
C THR A 217 -10.56 -9.45 0.66
N PHE A 218 -9.33 -9.96 0.78
CA PHE A 218 -8.70 -10.78 -0.25
C PHE A 218 -7.99 -12.03 0.28
N LEU A 219 -7.73 -12.15 1.59
CA LEU A 219 -7.23 -13.38 2.22
C LEU A 219 -8.37 -14.19 2.83
N THR A 220 -8.38 -15.50 2.58
CA THR A 220 -9.36 -16.42 3.16
C THR A 220 -8.88 -17.09 4.44
N ASP A 221 -7.58 -17.40 4.52
CA ASP A 221 -6.98 -18.03 5.68
C ASP A 221 -6.21 -16.99 6.52
N THR A 222 -6.69 -16.69 7.73
CA THR A 222 -6.07 -15.68 8.60
C THR A 222 -6.03 -16.12 10.06
N ALA A 223 -4.92 -15.83 10.74
CA ALA A 223 -4.69 -16.23 12.14
C ALA A 223 -5.43 -15.38 13.20
N ILE A 224 -6.39 -14.56 12.79
CA ILE A 224 -7.15 -13.62 13.64
C ILE A 224 -8.52 -14.25 13.97
N GLN A 225 -8.91 -14.17 15.24
CA GLN A 225 -10.22 -14.61 15.70
C GLN A 225 -11.28 -13.58 15.29
N ASP A 226 -12.38 -14.02 14.66
CA ASP A 226 -13.50 -13.19 14.18
C ASP A 226 -13.12 -12.01 13.26
N PRO A 227 -12.56 -12.29 12.06
CA PRO A 227 -12.28 -11.26 11.07
C PRO A 227 -13.56 -10.54 10.61
N LEU A 228 -13.42 -9.26 10.26
CA LEU A 228 -14.53 -8.52 9.65
C LEU A 228 -14.90 -9.18 8.32
N SER A 229 -16.19 -9.18 7.99
CA SER A 229 -16.63 -9.63 6.67
C SER A 229 -16.01 -8.74 5.58
N PRO A 230 -15.70 -9.28 4.38
CA PRO A 230 -15.04 -8.52 3.32
C PRO A 230 -15.72 -7.18 3.00
N GLY A 231 -17.06 -7.16 2.96
CA GLY A 231 -17.83 -5.94 2.71
C GLY A 231 -17.66 -4.88 3.81
N VAL A 232 -17.67 -5.30 5.09
CA VAL A 232 -17.45 -4.37 6.21
C VAL A 232 -16.01 -3.89 6.24
N GLY A 233 -15.04 -4.77 5.96
CA GLY A 233 -13.63 -4.42 5.83
C GLY A 233 -13.40 -3.33 4.77
N MET A 234 -14.04 -3.43 3.61
CA MET A 234 -13.98 -2.41 2.56
C MET A 234 -14.56 -1.06 3.02
N LEU A 235 -15.69 -1.06 3.75
CA LEU A 235 -16.28 0.17 4.27
C LEU A 235 -15.39 0.85 5.31
N VAL A 236 -14.80 0.07 6.22
CA VAL A 236 -13.84 0.56 7.22
C VAL A 236 -12.60 1.12 6.55
N GLY A 237 -12.06 0.42 5.56
CA GLY A 237 -10.94 0.91 4.74
C GLY A 237 -11.27 2.20 4.00
N ALA A 238 -12.47 2.31 3.42
CA ALA A 238 -12.93 3.54 2.76
C ALA A 238 -13.00 4.71 3.75
N ALA A 239 -13.54 4.48 4.95
CA ALA A 239 -13.59 5.49 6.01
C ALA A 239 -12.18 5.98 6.39
N TRP A 240 -11.22 5.06 6.55
CA TRP A 240 -9.82 5.41 6.80
C TRP A 240 -9.18 6.18 5.65
N GLY A 241 -9.40 5.75 4.41
CA GLY A 241 -8.90 6.45 3.21
C GLY A 241 -9.44 7.87 3.10
N VAL A 242 -10.75 8.06 3.31
CA VAL A 242 -11.40 9.38 3.31
C VAL A 242 -10.87 10.24 4.46
N ALA A 243 -10.76 9.69 5.67
CA ALA A 243 -10.21 10.41 6.82
C ALA A 243 -8.76 10.86 6.57
N ALA A 244 -7.94 10.02 5.94
CA ALA A 244 -6.56 10.34 5.57
C ALA A 244 -6.50 11.48 4.54
N ILE A 245 -7.36 11.46 3.52
CA ILE A 245 -7.46 12.55 2.52
C ILE A 245 -7.86 13.87 3.19
N ILE A 246 -8.91 13.84 4.02
CA ILE A 246 -9.40 15.02 4.74
C ILE A 246 -8.29 15.57 5.64
N LEU A 247 -7.62 14.72 6.41
CA LEU A 247 -6.52 15.10 7.28
C LEU A 247 -5.39 15.76 6.48
N ALA A 248 -4.94 15.16 5.37
CA ALA A 248 -3.89 15.72 4.53
C ALA A 248 -4.27 17.09 3.95
N VAL A 249 -5.50 17.25 3.45
CA VAL A 249 -5.99 18.52 2.90
C VAL A 249 -6.11 19.59 3.98
N LEU A 250 -6.65 19.27 5.16
CA LEU A 250 -6.80 20.21 6.28
C LEU A 250 -5.43 20.65 6.83
N LEU A 251 -4.51 19.71 7.03
CA LEU A 251 -3.16 20.02 7.48
C LEU A 251 -2.44 20.94 6.51
N HIS A 252 -2.62 20.73 5.20
CA HIS A 252 -2.01 21.58 4.19
C HIS A 252 -2.68 22.95 4.10
N ALA A 253 -4.01 23.01 4.14
CA ALA A 253 -4.76 24.27 4.11
C ALA A 253 -4.45 25.16 5.32
N ARG A 254 -4.34 24.58 6.53
CA ARG A 254 -3.96 25.30 7.75
C ARG A 254 -2.53 25.84 7.72
N ARG A 255 -1.66 25.32 6.85
CA ARG A 255 -0.28 25.82 6.72
C ARG A 255 -0.16 27.04 5.84
N GLU A 256 -1.15 27.25 4.97
CA GLU A 256 -1.16 28.36 4.01
C GLU A 256 -2.05 29.54 4.44
N ALA A 257 -2.85 29.37 5.50
CA ALA A 257 -3.58 30.44 6.17
C ALA A 257 -2.69 31.14 7.20
#